data_AF-A0A844HGI0-F1
#
_entry.id   AF-A0A844HGI0-F1
#
_cell.length_a   1.000
_cell.length_b   1.000
_cell.length_c   1.000
_cell.angle_alpha   90.00
_cell.angle_beta   90.00
_cell.angle_gamma   90.00
#
_symmetry.space_group_name_H-M   'P 1'
#
loop_
_entity.id
_entity.type
_entity.pdbx_description
1 polymer ?
#
loop_
_entity_poly.entity_id
_entity_poly.type
_entity_poly.pdbx_seq_one_letter_code
_entity_poly.pdbx_strand_id
1 'polypeptide(L)'
;MRELAALLLGLALLTQAALAEALPDWTSTTVNDFAQIIDPDDEAALDRALTELRNSTGVEGTVVTLPDRASYGGTDGLEPFATRLFNHWGVGDATRNDGFMILVLAQDREARIELGAGYPNDADIRAQDIMRGTMLPAYRAGHMSQGIRDGTEAVISLIARPHAQGLPPPAKPRTNWVDRALNLVFFGAFAAIFAAIGIKHWRRRHCPQCGKGGITTTRSPHRETQPEGGYMIAQTDVTRRCPHCDWSETRPAPMPQRIFYGPDDRVLRRERNPAYRAASRGGGSGFGGGSSRGGGASGRW
;
A
#
# COMPACT_ATOMS: atom_id res chain seq x y z
N MET A 1 -13.97 -52.36 -11.67
CA MET A 1 -13.65 -51.14 -12.47
C MET A 1 -14.02 -49.83 -11.75
N ARG A 2 -15.16 -49.72 -11.07
CA ARG A 2 -15.56 -48.49 -10.34
C ARG A 2 -14.67 -48.20 -9.12
N GLU A 3 -14.29 -49.23 -8.37
CA GLU A 3 -13.35 -49.13 -7.23
C GLU A 3 -11.94 -48.69 -7.65
N LEU A 4 -11.44 -49.20 -8.79
CA LEU A 4 -10.14 -48.82 -9.34
C LEU A 4 -10.12 -47.38 -9.86
N ALA A 5 -11.22 -46.91 -10.44
CA ALA A 5 -11.36 -45.53 -10.89
C ALA A 5 -11.40 -44.55 -9.71
N ALA A 6 -12.06 -44.90 -8.61
CA ALA A 6 -12.09 -44.08 -7.39
C ALA A 6 -10.71 -43.99 -6.71
N LEU A 7 -9.95 -45.08 -6.71
CA LEU A 7 -8.59 -45.11 -6.16
C LEU A 7 -7.61 -44.27 -7.00
N LEU A 8 -7.71 -44.35 -8.34
CA LEU A 8 -6.88 -43.54 -9.25
C LEU A 8 -7.25 -42.05 -9.21
N LEU A 9 -8.54 -41.71 -9.04
CA LEU A 9 -8.99 -40.33 -8.88
C LEU A 9 -8.55 -39.75 -7.53
N GLY A 10 -8.58 -40.55 -6.46
CA GLY A 10 -8.05 -40.16 -5.14
C GLY A 10 -6.53 -39.94 -5.15
N LEU A 11 -5.77 -40.78 -5.87
CA LEU A 11 -4.33 -40.63 -6.00
C LEU A 11 -3.94 -39.40 -6.85
N ALA A 12 -4.74 -39.04 -7.85
CA ALA A 12 -4.56 -37.84 -8.67
C ALA A 12 -4.94 -36.52 -7.96
N LEU A 13 -5.77 -36.58 -6.92
CA LEU A 13 -6.11 -35.44 -6.06
C LEU A 13 -5.09 -35.21 -4.93
N LEU A 14 -4.34 -36.24 -4.53
CA LEU A 14 -3.27 -36.15 -3.52
C LEU A 14 -1.96 -35.55 -4.06
N THR A 15 -1.75 -35.54 -5.38
CA THR A 15 -0.55 -34.97 -6.01
C THR A 15 -0.60 -33.46 -6.25
N GLN A 16 -1.75 -32.81 -6.05
CA GLN A 16 -1.90 -31.35 -6.27
C GLN A 16 -1.59 -30.48 -5.04
N ALA A 17 -1.23 -31.08 -3.90
CA ALA A 17 -1.04 -30.35 -2.65
C ALA A 17 0.39 -29.84 -2.40
N ALA A 18 1.34 -30.00 -3.33
CA ALA A 18 2.74 -29.64 -3.09
C ALA A 18 3.49 -29.20 -4.36
N LEU A 19 3.03 -28.11 -4.99
CA LEU A 19 3.97 -27.16 -5.57
C LEU A 19 3.92 -25.91 -4.70
N ALA A 20 4.38 -26.05 -3.46
CA ALA A 20 4.84 -24.86 -2.75
C ALA A 20 6.10 -24.43 -3.50
N GLU A 21 6.00 -23.38 -4.30
CA GLU A 21 7.15 -22.85 -5.00
C GLU A 21 8.15 -22.41 -3.94
N ALA A 22 9.28 -23.12 -3.87
CA ALA A 22 10.24 -22.98 -2.81
C ALA A 22 10.92 -21.61 -2.90
N LEU A 23 11.35 -21.09 -1.75
CA LEU A 23 12.25 -19.95 -1.74
C LEU A 23 13.50 -20.31 -2.56
N PRO A 24 14.11 -19.34 -3.28
CA PRO A 24 15.30 -19.62 -4.07
C PRO A 24 16.45 -20.02 -3.14
N ASP A 25 17.29 -20.95 -3.58
CA ASP A 25 18.58 -21.22 -2.94
C ASP A 25 19.59 -20.14 -3.34
N TRP A 26 20.44 -19.71 -2.42
CA TRP A 26 21.51 -18.76 -2.72
C TRP A 26 22.62 -19.41 -3.56
N THR A 27 23.25 -18.63 -4.43
CA THR A 27 24.41 -19.04 -5.24
C THR A 27 25.72 -18.40 -4.76
N SER A 28 25.62 -17.25 -4.08
CA SER A 28 26.73 -16.57 -3.42
C SER A 28 26.31 -16.05 -2.05
N THR A 29 27.28 -15.90 -1.14
CA THR A 29 27.05 -15.25 0.16
C THR A 29 26.91 -13.73 0.05
N THR A 30 27.28 -13.13 -1.10
CA THR A 30 27.31 -11.68 -1.32
C THR A 30 26.20 -11.24 -2.27
N VAL A 31 26.31 -11.49 -3.57
CA VAL A 31 25.36 -11.03 -4.60
C VAL A 31 24.66 -12.21 -5.27
N ASN A 32 23.33 -12.15 -5.33
CA ASN A 32 22.46 -13.15 -5.96
C ASN A 32 21.51 -12.45 -6.94
N ASP A 33 21.94 -12.28 -8.20
CA ASP A 33 21.21 -11.52 -9.23
C ASP A 33 20.34 -12.42 -10.13
N PHE A 34 19.24 -12.97 -9.59
CA PHE A 34 18.34 -13.82 -10.40
C PHE A 34 17.51 -13.03 -11.40
N ALA A 35 17.33 -11.72 -11.20
CA ALA A 35 16.64 -10.85 -12.14
C ALA A 35 17.54 -10.38 -13.30
N GLN A 36 18.86 -10.58 -13.22
CA GLN A 36 19.84 -10.12 -14.20
C GLN A 36 19.76 -8.60 -14.45
N ILE A 37 19.74 -7.83 -13.35
CA ILE A 37 19.60 -6.36 -13.38
C ILE A 37 20.81 -5.61 -12.83
N ILE A 38 21.86 -6.32 -12.41
CA ILE A 38 23.10 -5.74 -11.91
C ILE A 38 24.16 -5.80 -13.01
N ASP A 39 24.78 -4.66 -13.29
CA ASP A 39 25.87 -4.58 -14.27
C ASP A 39 27.14 -5.24 -13.70
N PRO A 40 27.99 -5.90 -14.50
CA PRO A 40 29.15 -6.66 -14.00
C PRO A 40 30.13 -5.85 -13.14
N ASP A 41 30.33 -4.57 -13.46
CA ASP A 41 31.20 -3.68 -12.69
C ASP A 41 30.63 -3.38 -11.29
N ASP A 42 29.30 -3.27 -11.20
CA ASP A 42 28.60 -3.01 -9.95
C ASP A 42 28.51 -4.27 -9.09
N GLU A 43 28.29 -5.43 -9.72
CA GLU A 43 28.35 -6.73 -9.05
C GLU A 43 29.73 -6.95 -8.42
N ALA A 44 30.81 -6.67 -9.16
CA ALA A 44 32.18 -6.78 -8.65
C ALA A 44 32.48 -5.77 -7.53
N ALA A 45 31.87 -4.57 -7.56
CA ALA A 45 31.99 -3.58 -6.50
C ALA A 45 31.22 -4.00 -5.23
N LEU A 46 30.00 -4.51 -5.40
CA LEU A 46 29.15 -5.04 -4.34
C LEU A 46 29.82 -6.23 -3.64
N ASP A 47 30.30 -7.21 -4.40
CA ASP A 47 30.97 -8.40 -3.87
C ASP A 47 32.20 -8.02 -3.03
N ARG A 48 33.01 -7.08 -3.51
CA ARG A 48 34.17 -6.56 -2.79
C ARG A 48 33.76 -5.87 -1.49
N ALA A 49 32.78 -4.97 -1.55
CA ALA A 49 32.34 -4.21 -0.38
C ALA A 49 31.75 -5.11 0.72
N LEU A 50 30.93 -6.10 0.34
CA LEU A 50 30.32 -7.06 1.25
C LEU A 50 31.35 -8.03 1.84
N THR A 51 32.29 -8.51 1.03
CA THR A 51 33.41 -9.34 1.50
C THR A 51 34.31 -8.58 2.46
N GLU A 52 34.63 -7.31 2.16
CA GLU A 52 35.43 -6.47 3.04
C GLU A 52 34.72 -6.19 4.38
N LEU A 53 33.41 -5.92 4.35
CA LEU A 53 32.62 -5.76 5.57
C LEU A 53 32.73 -7.02 6.44
N ARG A 54 32.48 -8.19 5.87
CA ARG A 54 32.57 -9.47 6.58
C ARG A 54 33.96 -9.69 7.18
N ASN A 55 35.01 -9.49 6.40
CA ASN A 55 36.39 -9.68 6.86
C ASN A 55 36.81 -8.70 7.96
N SER A 56 36.32 -7.46 7.90
CA SER A 56 36.72 -6.40 8.84
C SER A 56 35.87 -6.33 10.11
N THR A 57 34.64 -6.83 10.08
CA THR A 57 33.69 -6.68 11.20
C THR A 57 32.99 -7.98 11.62
N GLY A 58 33.02 -9.01 10.78
CA GLY A 58 32.23 -10.23 10.95
C GLY A 58 30.76 -10.09 10.53
N VAL A 59 30.28 -8.88 10.18
CA VAL A 59 28.90 -8.67 9.73
C VAL A 59 28.70 -9.23 8.32
N GLU A 60 27.61 -9.97 8.12
CA GLU A 60 27.25 -10.53 6.81
C GLU A 60 26.14 -9.70 6.16
N GLY A 61 26.37 -9.27 4.93
CA GLY A 61 25.38 -8.58 4.10
C GLY A 61 25.21 -9.30 2.77
N THR A 62 23.98 -9.34 2.25
CA THR A 62 23.71 -9.92 0.93
C THR A 62 22.76 -9.06 0.10
N VAL A 63 22.92 -9.11 -1.22
CA VAL A 63 22.05 -8.49 -2.22
C VAL A 63 21.34 -9.59 -2.99
N VAL A 64 20.01 -9.46 -3.11
CA VAL A 64 19.15 -10.40 -3.81
C VAL A 64 18.26 -9.65 -4.77
N THR A 65 18.30 -10.02 -6.04
CA THR A 65 17.33 -9.56 -7.04
C THR A 65 16.49 -10.76 -7.49
N LEU A 66 15.18 -10.58 -7.54
CA LEU A 66 14.25 -11.57 -8.09
C LEU A 66 13.36 -10.87 -9.13
N PRO A 67 12.93 -11.56 -10.19
CA PRO A 67 11.93 -11.02 -11.10
C PRO A 67 10.68 -10.56 -10.35
N ASP A 68 10.08 -11.44 -9.55
CA ASP A 68 8.91 -11.17 -8.71
C ASP A 68 8.92 -12.12 -7.51
N ARG A 69 8.06 -11.88 -6.52
CA ARG A 69 7.91 -12.79 -5.36
C ARG A 69 6.98 -13.97 -5.63
N ALA A 70 6.06 -13.84 -6.58
CA ALA A 70 5.00 -14.84 -6.80
C ALA A 70 5.60 -16.17 -7.28
N SER A 71 6.62 -16.12 -8.14
CA SER A 71 7.43 -17.25 -8.59
C SER A 71 8.27 -17.92 -7.51
N TYR A 72 8.27 -17.42 -6.27
CA TYR A 72 9.01 -17.99 -5.13
C TYR A 72 8.13 -18.16 -3.90
N GLY A 73 6.83 -18.42 -4.11
CA GLY A 73 5.88 -18.68 -3.02
C GLY A 73 5.47 -17.43 -2.22
N GLY A 74 5.76 -16.23 -2.74
CA GLY A 74 5.36 -14.95 -2.16
C GLY A 74 3.88 -14.61 -2.38
N THR A 75 2.99 -15.24 -1.62
CA THR A 75 1.54 -14.93 -1.61
C THR A 75 1.17 -13.85 -0.60
N ASP A 76 2.09 -13.52 0.30
CA ASP A 76 1.98 -12.57 1.38
C ASP A 76 2.55 -11.18 1.01
N GLY A 77 2.74 -10.28 1.97
CA GLY A 77 3.35 -8.96 1.73
C GLY A 77 4.87 -9.01 1.53
N LEU A 78 5.47 -7.93 1.02
CA LEU A 78 6.93 -7.82 0.82
C LEU A 78 7.74 -8.10 2.09
N GLU A 79 7.31 -7.53 3.23
CA GLU A 79 7.98 -7.68 4.53
C GLU A 79 8.04 -9.16 4.97
N PRO A 80 6.90 -9.86 5.16
CA PRO A 80 6.95 -11.25 5.56
C PRO A 80 7.61 -12.19 4.54
N PHE A 81 7.60 -11.86 3.24
CA PHE A 81 8.37 -12.59 2.23
C PHE A 81 9.88 -12.41 2.44
N ALA A 82 10.35 -11.17 2.57
CA ALA A 82 11.76 -10.88 2.81
C ALA A 82 12.27 -11.48 4.12
N THR A 83 11.49 -11.39 5.20
CA THR A 83 11.85 -12.02 6.48
C THR A 83 11.97 -13.54 6.37
N ARG A 84 11.07 -14.20 5.61
CA ARG A 84 11.20 -15.65 5.37
C ARG A 84 12.46 -15.98 4.58
N LEU A 85 12.75 -15.23 3.53
CA LEU A 85 13.95 -15.43 2.71
C LEU A 85 15.23 -15.23 3.54
N PHE A 86 15.29 -14.14 4.30
CA PHE A 86 16.40 -13.83 5.20
C PHE A 86 16.67 -14.97 6.20
N ASN A 87 15.62 -15.46 6.85
CA ASN A 87 15.72 -16.56 7.82
C ASN A 87 16.05 -17.89 7.15
N HIS A 88 15.49 -18.15 5.96
CA HIS A 88 15.75 -19.37 5.20
C HIS A 88 17.22 -19.47 4.80
N TRP A 89 17.82 -18.34 4.40
CA TRP A 89 19.24 -18.27 4.04
C TRP A 89 20.16 -18.17 5.26
N GLY A 90 19.62 -17.86 6.44
CA GLY A 90 20.41 -17.69 7.66
C GLY A 90 21.39 -16.53 7.56
N VAL A 91 20.95 -15.39 7.01
CA VAL A 91 21.82 -14.22 6.80
C VAL A 91 22.25 -13.62 8.14
N GLY A 92 23.56 -13.54 8.37
CA GLY A 92 24.12 -12.97 9.60
C GLY A 92 24.62 -14.02 10.59
N ASP A 93 25.29 -13.53 11.64
CA ASP A 93 25.77 -14.41 12.70
C ASP A 93 24.61 -14.87 13.61
N ALA A 94 24.48 -16.18 13.84
CA ALA A 94 23.39 -16.75 14.63
C ALA A 94 23.32 -16.24 16.09
N THR A 95 24.45 -15.76 16.63
CA THR A 95 24.52 -15.21 17.99
C THR A 95 24.28 -13.70 18.00
N ARG A 96 24.90 -12.96 17.07
CA ARG A 96 24.85 -11.49 17.05
C ARG A 96 23.62 -10.96 16.32
N ASN A 97 23.04 -11.72 15.41
CA ASN A 97 21.87 -11.36 14.59
C ASN A 97 22.06 -10.02 13.85
N ASP A 98 23.28 -9.76 13.39
CA ASP A 98 23.73 -8.48 12.84
C ASP A 98 23.81 -8.48 11.30
N GLY A 99 23.20 -9.47 10.64
CA GLY A 99 23.16 -9.53 9.18
C GLY A 99 22.16 -8.55 8.55
N PHE A 100 22.35 -8.20 7.28
CA PHE A 100 21.37 -7.45 6.50
C PHE A 100 21.18 -8.01 5.08
N MET A 101 20.01 -7.78 4.50
CA MET A 101 19.70 -8.17 3.12
C MET A 101 19.06 -7.02 2.36
N ILE A 102 19.55 -6.76 1.16
CA ILE A 102 18.89 -5.92 0.17
C ILE A 102 18.10 -6.85 -0.76
N LEU A 103 16.78 -6.74 -0.76
CA LEU A 103 15.90 -7.47 -1.68
C LEU A 103 15.30 -6.50 -2.70
N VAL A 104 15.40 -6.83 -3.97
CA VAL A 104 14.76 -6.10 -5.08
C VAL A 104 13.89 -7.06 -5.90
N LEU A 105 12.60 -6.76 -5.99
CA LEU A 105 11.64 -7.46 -6.82
C LEU A 105 11.36 -6.61 -8.07
N ALA A 106 12.02 -6.93 -9.17
CA ALA A 106 12.13 -6.06 -10.34
C ALA A 106 10.78 -5.76 -11.02
N GLN A 107 9.97 -6.80 -11.24
CA GLN A 107 8.66 -6.71 -11.88
C GLN A 107 7.57 -6.21 -10.92
N ASP A 108 7.66 -6.56 -9.64
CA ASP A 108 6.74 -6.05 -8.61
C ASP A 108 7.00 -4.57 -8.29
N ARG A 109 8.17 -4.05 -8.67
CA ARG A 109 8.67 -2.71 -8.36
C ARG A 109 8.69 -2.44 -6.86
N GLU A 110 9.12 -3.46 -6.11
CA GLU A 110 9.24 -3.43 -4.65
C GLU A 110 10.68 -3.69 -4.23
N ALA A 111 11.14 -2.98 -3.20
CA ALA A 111 12.46 -3.20 -2.62
C ALA A 111 12.38 -3.14 -1.10
N ARG A 112 13.25 -3.92 -0.45
CA ARG A 112 13.34 -4.00 1.00
C ARG A 112 14.78 -4.09 1.47
N ILE A 113 15.09 -3.35 2.54
CA ILE A 113 16.26 -3.56 3.38
C ILE A 113 15.76 -4.33 4.60
N GLU A 114 16.14 -5.60 4.72
CA GLU A 114 15.89 -6.43 5.90
C GLU A 114 17.11 -6.31 6.83
N LEU A 115 16.87 -5.98 8.09
CA LEU A 115 17.90 -5.92 9.14
C LEU A 115 17.67 -7.06 10.13
N GLY A 116 18.75 -7.73 10.54
CA GLY A 116 18.71 -8.73 11.60
C GLY A 116 18.30 -8.14 12.96
N ALA A 117 17.81 -9.00 13.84
CA ALA A 117 17.27 -8.58 15.15
C ALA A 117 18.30 -7.97 16.12
N GLY A 118 19.60 -8.08 15.82
CA GLY A 118 20.68 -7.45 16.59
C GLY A 118 20.75 -5.93 16.40
N TYR A 119 20.22 -5.41 15.29
CA TYR A 119 20.19 -3.97 15.05
C TYR A 119 19.18 -3.26 15.97
N PRO A 120 19.51 -2.06 16.48
CA PRO A 120 18.58 -1.28 17.27
C PRO A 120 17.43 -0.72 16.41
N ASN A 121 16.27 -0.47 17.02
CA ASN A 121 15.07 0.03 16.32
C ASN A 121 15.29 1.34 15.54
N ASP A 122 16.30 2.15 15.88
CA ASP A 122 16.59 3.39 15.15
C ASP A 122 17.33 3.15 13.82
N ALA A 123 17.92 1.95 13.63
CA ALA A 123 18.48 1.51 12.35
C ALA A 123 17.40 1.41 11.26
N ASP A 124 16.17 1.04 11.60
CA ASP A 124 15.02 1.02 10.68
C ASP A 124 14.78 2.39 10.04
N ILE A 125 14.94 3.45 10.84
CA ILE A 125 14.76 4.82 10.36
C ILE A 125 15.84 5.16 9.33
N ARG A 126 17.09 4.73 9.57
CA ARG A 126 18.21 4.95 8.63
C ARG A 126 18.03 4.14 7.36
N ALA A 127 17.63 2.88 7.48
CA ALA A 127 17.30 2.05 6.33
C ALA A 127 16.21 2.73 5.50
N GLN A 128 15.21 3.33 6.16
CA GLN A 128 14.13 4.03 5.48
C GLN A 128 14.60 5.31 4.78
N ASP A 129 15.54 6.04 5.39
CA ASP A 129 16.18 7.21 4.79
C ASP A 129 17.02 6.81 3.56
N ILE A 130 17.81 5.73 3.63
CA ILE A 130 18.58 5.18 2.50
C ILE A 130 17.65 4.73 1.37
N MET A 131 16.59 3.99 1.69
CA MET A 131 15.60 3.53 0.71
C MET A 131 14.97 4.72 -0.04
N ARG A 132 14.57 5.77 0.68
CA ARG A 132 13.88 6.93 0.08
C ARG A 132 14.82 7.92 -0.59
N GLY A 133 16.03 8.10 -0.07
CA GLY A 133 17.00 9.10 -0.50
C GLY A 133 17.95 8.60 -1.59
N THR A 134 18.28 7.32 -1.60
CA THR A 134 19.31 6.74 -2.48
C THR A 134 18.69 5.74 -3.47
N MET A 135 18.00 4.72 -2.97
CA MET A 135 17.59 3.58 -3.81
C MET A 135 16.41 3.90 -4.72
N LEU A 136 15.25 4.27 -4.14
CA LEU A 136 14.03 4.50 -4.92
C LEU A 136 14.16 5.61 -5.97
N PRO A 137 14.86 6.74 -5.73
CA PRO A 137 15.08 7.74 -6.77
C PRO A 137 15.87 7.19 -7.97
N ALA A 138 16.93 6.43 -7.73
CA ALA A 138 17.72 5.79 -8.78
C ALA A 138 16.88 4.79 -9.58
N TYR A 139 16.05 3.99 -8.90
CA TYR A 139 15.15 3.03 -9.55
C TYR A 139 14.11 3.70 -10.45
N ARG A 140 13.55 4.85 -10.02
CA ARG A 140 12.62 5.64 -10.85
C ARG A 140 13.30 6.25 -12.07
N ALA A 141 14.59 6.54 -11.98
CA ALA A 141 15.39 7.04 -13.10
C ALA A 141 15.88 5.92 -14.05
N GLY A 142 15.59 4.65 -13.74
CA GLY A 142 16.06 3.50 -14.52
C GLY A 142 17.50 3.07 -14.20
N HIS A 143 18.12 3.67 -13.18
CA HIS A 143 19.47 3.34 -12.73
C HIS A 143 19.43 2.27 -11.63
N MET A 144 18.94 1.08 -11.97
CA MET A 144 18.71 -0.03 -11.02
C MET A 144 20.02 -0.52 -10.38
N SER A 145 20.99 -0.95 -11.20
CA SER A 145 22.29 -1.47 -10.75
C SER A 145 23.01 -0.48 -9.82
N GLN A 146 23.15 0.77 -10.27
CA GLN A 146 23.71 1.86 -9.47
C GLN A 146 22.95 2.07 -8.15
N GLY A 147 21.61 2.09 -8.17
CA GLY A 147 20.81 2.30 -6.97
C GLY A 147 21.00 1.19 -5.93
N ILE A 148 21.18 -0.06 -6.38
CA ILE A 148 21.48 -1.21 -5.53
C ILE A 148 22.87 -1.07 -4.92
N ARG A 149 23.88 -0.74 -5.74
CA ARG A 149 25.27 -0.53 -5.29
C ARG A 149 25.36 0.60 -4.25
N ASP A 150 24.87 1.78 -4.60
CA ASP A 150 24.94 2.98 -3.75
C ASP A 150 24.11 2.81 -2.47
N GLY A 151 22.95 2.13 -2.57
CA GLY A 151 22.12 1.76 -1.42
C GLY A 151 22.81 0.78 -0.48
N THR A 152 23.48 -0.23 -1.02
CA THR A 152 24.24 -1.22 -0.24
C THR A 152 25.41 -0.57 0.48
N GLU A 153 26.20 0.27 -0.20
CA GLU A 153 27.30 1.03 0.41
C GLU A 153 26.81 1.97 1.53
N ALA A 154 25.64 2.59 1.35
CA ALA A 154 25.03 3.40 2.39
C ALA A 154 24.61 2.57 3.62
N VAL A 155 24.06 1.37 3.44
CA VAL A 155 23.75 0.47 4.58
C VAL A 155 25.03 0.04 5.29
N ILE A 156 26.08 -0.32 4.54
CA ILE A 156 27.39 -0.69 5.09
C ILE A 156 27.95 0.44 5.96
N SER A 157 28.01 1.66 5.42
CA SER A 157 28.67 2.80 6.05
C SER A 157 27.87 3.44 7.20
N LEU A 158 26.54 3.50 7.08
CA LEU A 158 25.68 4.22 8.02
C LEU A 158 25.01 3.34 9.07
N ILE A 159 24.95 2.02 8.84
CA ILE A 159 24.24 1.06 9.71
C ILE A 159 25.20 -0.04 10.18
N ALA A 160 25.72 -0.87 9.26
CA ALA A 160 26.45 -2.07 9.63
C ALA A 160 27.78 -1.79 10.35
N ARG A 161 28.65 -0.94 9.79
CA ARG A 161 29.95 -0.61 10.39
C ARG A 161 29.81 0.13 11.74
N PRO A 162 28.95 1.17 11.88
CA PRO A 162 28.74 1.80 13.18
C PRO A 162 28.24 0.82 14.24
N HIS A 163 27.32 -0.08 13.88
CA HIS A 163 26.80 -1.10 14.79
C HIS A 163 27.91 -2.05 15.25
N ALA A 164 28.71 -2.59 14.33
CA ALA A 164 29.80 -3.50 14.65
C ALA A 164 30.90 -2.87 15.52
N GLN A 165 31.11 -1.56 15.39
CA GLN A 165 32.10 -0.82 16.19
C GLN A 165 31.56 -0.38 17.55
N GLY A 166 30.28 -0.66 17.86
CA GLY A 166 29.61 -0.16 19.07
C GLY A 166 29.48 1.37 19.08
N LEU A 167 29.61 2.02 17.93
CA LEU A 167 29.50 3.47 17.82
C LEU A 167 28.03 3.87 17.95
N PRO A 168 27.73 4.96 18.69
CA PRO A 168 26.38 5.48 18.72
C PRO A 168 25.97 5.88 17.28
N PRO A 169 24.73 5.57 16.86
CA PRO A 169 24.23 5.86 15.53
C PRO A 169 24.52 7.33 15.13
N PRO A 170 25.04 7.63 13.91
CA PRO A 170 25.43 8.99 13.55
C PRO A 170 24.24 9.95 13.64
N ALA A 171 24.42 11.14 14.23
CA ALA A 171 23.30 12.04 14.50
C ALA A 171 22.46 12.29 13.23
N LYS A 172 21.13 12.14 13.34
CA LYS A 172 20.20 12.41 12.23
C LYS A 172 20.50 13.82 11.68
N PRO A 173 20.44 14.04 10.35
CA PRO A 173 20.55 15.38 9.81
C PRO A 173 19.55 16.27 10.54
N ARG A 174 20.05 17.38 11.09
CA ARG A 174 19.23 18.30 11.87
C ARG A 174 18.14 18.82 10.93
N THR A 175 16.91 18.31 11.09
CA THR A 175 15.72 18.89 10.45
C THR A 175 15.80 20.41 10.65
N ASN A 176 16.00 21.12 9.55
CA ASN A 176 16.15 22.56 9.62
C ASN A 176 14.76 23.15 9.91
N TRP A 177 14.71 24.43 10.29
CA TRP A 177 13.44 25.07 10.62
C TRP A 177 12.47 25.08 9.42
N VAL A 178 12.99 24.97 8.19
CA VAL A 178 12.22 24.87 6.95
C VAL A 178 11.52 23.51 6.86
N ASP A 179 12.19 22.39 7.20
CA ASP A 179 11.60 21.05 7.23
C ASP A 179 10.49 20.96 8.28
N ARG A 180 10.69 21.61 9.44
CA ARG A 180 9.66 21.67 10.49
C ARG A 180 8.48 22.53 10.09
N ALA A 181 8.73 23.66 9.44
CA ALA A 181 7.67 24.53 8.92
C ALA A 181 6.85 23.83 7.83
N LEU A 182 7.52 23.16 6.88
CA LEU A 182 6.87 22.39 5.81
C LEU A 182 6.00 21.26 6.38
N ASN A 183 6.53 20.49 7.34
CA ASN A 183 5.75 19.45 8.00
C ASN A 183 4.55 20.03 8.76
N LEU A 184 4.72 21.14 9.50
CA LEU A 184 3.63 21.77 10.23
C LEU A 184 2.53 22.28 9.28
N VAL A 185 2.91 22.87 8.15
CA VAL A 185 1.97 23.33 7.12
C VAL A 185 1.26 22.14 6.47
N PHE A 186 1.98 21.08 6.14
CA PHE A 186 1.42 19.87 5.52
C PHE A 186 0.44 19.17 6.47
N PHE A 187 0.85 18.84 7.69
CA PHE A 187 -0.02 18.19 8.68
C PHE A 187 -1.16 19.11 9.12
N GLY A 188 -0.93 20.42 9.22
CA GLY A 188 -1.97 21.41 9.52
C GLY A 188 -3.04 21.47 8.42
N ALA A 189 -2.64 21.46 7.15
CA ALA A 189 -3.57 21.43 6.02
C ALA A 189 -4.40 20.13 5.99
N PHE A 190 -3.77 18.98 6.20
CA PHE A 190 -4.48 17.70 6.28
C PHE A 190 -5.45 17.65 7.47
N ALA A 191 -5.02 18.08 8.66
CA ALA A 191 -5.88 18.14 9.83
C ALA A 191 -7.10 19.06 9.60
N ALA A 192 -6.92 20.20 8.92
CA ALA A 192 -8.01 21.10 8.56
C ALA A 192 -8.99 20.46 7.56
N ILE A 193 -8.50 19.72 6.57
CA ILE A 193 -9.33 18.97 5.62
C ILE A 193 -10.16 17.90 6.34
N PHE A 194 -9.52 17.07 7.17
CA PHE A 194 -10.21 16.03 7.93
C PHE A 194 -11.22 16.62 8.93
N ALA A 195 -10.88 17.72 9.61
CA ALA A 195 -11.81 18.44 10.47
C ALA A 195 -13.00 18.98 9.66
N ALA A 196 -12.78 19.56 8.48
CA ALA A 196 -13.86 20.03 7.61
C ALA A 196 -14.78 18.89 7.14
N ILE A 197 -14.22 17.72 6.80
CA ILE A 197 -14.99 16.51 6.45
C ILE A 197 -15.79 16.02 7.67
N GLY A 198 -15.15 15.93 8.84
CA GLY A 198 -15.79 15.53 10.10
C GLY A 198 -16.93 16.46 10.48
N ILE A 199 -16.72 17.78 10.43
CA ILE A 199 -17.74 18.81 10.66
C ILE A 199 -18.88 18.68 9.66
N LYS A 200 -18.58 18.50 8.36
CA LYS A 200 -19.60 18.32 7.31
C LYS A 200 -20.43 17.06 7.57
N HIS A 201 -19.81 15.97 7.98
CA HIS A 201 -20.48 14.72 8.30
C HIS A 201 -21.33 14.82 9.56
N TRP A 202 -20.80 15.46 10.61
CA TRP A 202 -21.50 15.74 11.85
C TRP A 202 -22.75 16.61 11.58
N ARG A 203 -22.61 17.70 10.82
CA ARG A 203 -23.74 18.56 10.40
C ARG A 203 -24.78 17.83 9.54
N ARG A 204 -24.40 16.78 8.80
CA ARG A 204 -25.37 15.96 8.04
C ARG A 204 -26.21 15.04 8.93
N ARG A 205 -25.67 14.64 10.08
CA ARG A 205 -26.34 13.71 11.01
C ARG A 205 -27.16 14.41 12.09
N HIS A 206 -26.85 15.66 12.40
CA HIS A 206 -27.50 16.45 13.45
C HIS A 206 -28.45 17.49 12.88
N CYS A 207 -29.57 17.70 13.55
CA CYS A 207 -30.56 18.70 13.19
C CYS A 207 -30.00 20.13 13.37
N PRO A 208 -30.14 21.02 12.38
CA PRO A 208 -29.66 22.41 12.51
C PRO A 208 -30.47 23.24 13.51
N GLN A 209 -31.68 22.83 13.87
CA GLN A 209 -32.57 23.57 14.77
C GLN A 209 -32.41 23.14 16.24
N CYS A 210 -32.37 21.82 16.53
CA CYS A 210 -32.31 21.32 17.90
C CYS A 210 -31.02 20.57 18.26
N GLY A 211 -30.10 20.40 17.31
CA GLY A 211 -28.79 19.75 17.53
C GLY A 211 -28.82 18.23 17.75
N LYS A 212 -29.99 17.60 17.88
CA LYS A 212 -30.11 16.14 18.07
C LYS A 212 -29.83 15.36 16.78
N GLY A 213 -29.25 14.17 16.92
CA GLY A 213 -28.98 13.24 15.82
C GLY A 213 -30.25 12.54 15.31
N GLY A 214 -30.10 11.68 14.30
CA GLY A 214 -31.18 10.77 13.87
C GLY A 214 -32.15 11.33 12.85
N ILE A 215 -31.70 12.22 11.95
CA ILE A 215 -32.52 12.75 10.85
C ILE A 215 -33.03 11.60 9.96
N THR A 216 -34.35 11.52 9.78
CA THR A 216 -34.98 10.58 8.86
C THR A 216 -35.04 11.18 7.45
N THR A 217 -34.79 10.35 6.44
CA THR A 217 -34.80 10.80 5.03
C THR A 217 -35.81 9.98 4.25
N THR A 218 -36.83 10.65 3.73
CA THR A 218 -37.84 10.06 2.87
C THR A 218 -37.64 10.54 1.45
N ARG A 219 -37.90 9.66 0.48
CA ARG A 219 -37.76 9.94 -0.95
C ARG A 219 -39.10 9.71 -1.62
N SER A 220 -39.63 10.73 -2.27
CA SER A 220 -40.85 10.62 -3.08
C SER A 220 -40.54 10.99 -4.54
N PRO A 221 -41.00 10.20 -5.52
CA PRO A 221 -40.85 10.57 -6.92
C PRO A 221 -41.63 11.85 -7.22
N HIS A 222 -40.98 12.82 -7.82
CA HIS A 222 -41.65 14.04 -8.27
C HIS A 222 -42.33 13.74 -9.62
N ARG A 223 -43.66 13.74 -9.63
CA ARG A 223 -44.46 13.50 -10.85
C ARG A 223 -44.79 14.83 -11.51
N GLU A 224 -44.31 15.00 -12.74
CA GLU A 224 -44.60 16.17 -13.57
C GLU A 224 -45.61 15.76 -14.64
N THR A 225 -46.77 16.42 -14.71
CA THR A 225 -47.84 16.08 -15.67
C THR A 225 -47.44 16.48 -17.09
N GLN A 226 -47.75 15.60 -18.05
CA GLN A 226 -47.39 15.81 -19.45
C GLN A 226 -48.59 16.33 -20.27
N PRO A 227 -48.36 17.24 -21.24
CA PRO A 227 -49.43 17.82 -22.07
C PRO A 227 -50.25 16.81 -22.88
N GLU A 228 -49.62 15.70 -23.30
CA GLU A 228 -50.24 14.63 -24.11
C GLU A 228 -50.96 13.57 -23.24
N GLY A 229 -51.07 13.81 -21.92
CA GLY A 229 -51.54 12.84 -20.93
C GLY A 229 -50.38 12.05 -20.29
N GLY A 230 -50.64 11.48 -19.10
CA GLY A 230 -49.62 10.78 -18.30
C GLY A 230 -48.71 11.72 -17.49
N TYR A 231 -47.58 11.19 -17.01
CA TYR A 231 -46.64 11.95 -16.19
C TYR A 231 -45.19 11.49 -16.38
N MET A 232 -44.25 12.34 -15.99
CA MET A 232 -42.81 12.08 -16.03
C MET A 232 -42.22 12.11 -14.62
N ILE A 233 -41.23 11.26 -14.38
CA ILE A 233 -40.37 11.31 -13.19
C ILE A 233 -38.93 11.56 -13.66
N ALA A 234 -38.42 12.77 -13.41
CA ALA A 234 -37.04 13.17 -13.70
C ALA A 234 -36.20 13.38 -12.43
N GLN A 235 -36.85 13.59 -11.30
CA GLN A 235 -36.22 13.88 -10.01
C GLN A 235 -37.02 13.26 -8.86
N THR A 236 -36.35 13.10 -7.72
CA THR A 236 -36.95 12.66 -6.47
C THR A 236 -36.85 13.79 -5.46
N ASP A 237 -37.93 14.07 -4.77
CA ASP A 237 -37.94 14.97 -3.63
C ASP A 237 -37.38 14.23 -2.41
N VAL A 238 -36.18 14.64 -1.98
CA VAL A 238 -35.51 14.10 -0.80
C VAL A 238 -35.90 14.99 0.38
N THR A 239 -36.80 14.50 1.22
CA THR A 239 -37.26 15.19 2.41
C THR A 239 -36.52 14.66 3.64
N ARG A 240 -35.79 15.54 4.31
CA ARG A 240 -35.13 15.27 5.60
C ARG A 240 -36.00 15.82 6.72
N ARG A 241 -36.28 15.01 7.75
CA ARG A 241 -37.07 15.41 8.92
C ARG A 241 -36.34 15.08 10.21
N CYS A 242 -36.48 15.95 11.21
CA CYS A 242 -36.02 15.65 12.56
C CYS A 242 -37.13 14.91 13.33
N PRO A 243 -36.84 13.81 14.05
CA PRO A 243 -37.82 13.15 14.91
C PRO A 243 -38.04 13.86 16.25
N HIS A 244 -37.24 14.89 16.55
CA HIS A 244 -37.23 15.56 17.86
C HIS A 244 -37.69 17.03 17.81
N CYS A 245 -37.97 17.58 16.63
CA CYS A 245 -38.50 18.92 16.42
C CYS A 245 -39.15 19.05 15.03
N ASP A 246 -39.80 20.17 14.74
CA ASP A 246 -40.55 20.39 13.49
C ASP A 246 -39.69 20.75 12.26
N TRP A 247 -38.36 20.62 12.37
CA TRP A 247 -37.48 20.89 11.23
C TRP A 247 -37.68 19.88 10.11
N SER A 248 -37.99 20.37 8.91
CA SER A 248 -38.00 19.59 7.68
C SER A 248 -37.44 20.37 6.50
N GLU A 249 -36.76 19.67 5.60
CA GLU A 249 -36.18 20.26 4.40
C GLU A 249 -36.37 19.30 3.23
N THR A 250 -37.00 19.79 2.16
CA THR A 250 -37.18 19.03 0.91
C THR A 250 -36.27 19.60 -0.16
N ARG A 251 -35.46 18.74 -0.79
CA ARG A 251 -34.60 19.12 -1.92
C ARG A 251 -34.85 18.19 -3.10
N PRO A 252 -35.01 18.72 -4.32
CA PRO A 252 -35.05 17.89 -5.52
C PRO A 252 -33.67 17.29 -5.79
N ALA A 253 -33.62 15.98 -6.02
CA ALA A 253 -32.44 15.25 -6.43
C ALA A 253 -32.67 14.67 -7.84
N PRO A 254 -31.88 15.07 -8.86
CA PRO A 254 -32.05 14.57 -10.20
C PRO A 254 -31.77 13.07 -10.25
N MET A 255 -32.62 12.32 -10.93
CA MET A 255 -32.41 10.89 -11.18
C MET A 255 -31.49 10.70 -12.39
N PRO A 256 -30.74 9.58 -12.51
CA PRO A 256 -29.89 9.32 -13.66
C PRO A 256 -30.66 9.21 -14.99
N GLN A 257 -31.95 8.88 -14.91
CA GLN A 257 -32.85 8.77 -16.05
C GLN A 257 -34.14 9.53 -15.79
N ARG A 258 -34.74 10.06 -16.86
CA ARG A 258 -36.12 10.55 -16.90
C ARG A 258 -37.00 9.40 -17.37
N ILE A 259 -38.08 9.12 -16.65
CA ILE A 259 -39.01 8.03 -16.97
C ILE A 259 -40.36 8.65 -17.29
N PHE A 260 -40.93 8.29 -18.44
CA PHE A 260 -42.23 8.79 -18.91
C PHE A 260 -43.28 7.68 -18.76
N TYR A 261 -44.43 8.03 -18.20
CA TYR A 261 -45.57 7.15 -17.93
C TYR A 261 -46.78 7.60 -18.74
N GLY A 262 -47.53 6.65 -19.28
CA GLY A 262 -48.80 6.88 -19.94
C GLY A 262 -49.95 7.08 -18.93
N PRO A 263 -51.17 7.39 -19.42
CA PRO A 263 -52.36 7.53 -18.58
C PRO A 263 -52.74 6.26 -17.80
N ASP A 264 -52.23 5.10 -18.21
CA ASP A 264 -52.46 3.77 -17.64
C ASP A 264 -51.34 3.32 -16.69
N ASP A 265 -50.50 4.24 -16.20
CA ASP A 265 -49.32 3.99 -15.35
C ASP A 265 -48.25 3.09 -16.00
N ARG A 266 -48.32 2.82 -17.32
CA ARG A 266 -47.28 2.06 -18.04
C ARG A 266 -46.14 2.96 -18.46
N VAL A 267 -44.91 2.44 -18.36
CA VAL A 267 -43.70 3.15 -18.80
C VAL A 267 -43.69 3.22 -20.33
N LEU A 268 -43.70 4.43 -20.88
CA LEU A 268 -43.64 4.68 -22.32
C LEU A 268 -42.20 4.71 -22.82
N ARG A 269 -41.32 5.45 -22.13
CA ARG A 269 -39.90 5.56 -22.49
C ARG A 269 -39.02 6.00 -21.34
N ARG A 270 -37.72 5.75 -21.46
CA ARG A 270 -36.67 6.14 -20.51
C ARG A 270 -35.57 6.89 -21.25
N GLU A 271 -35.19 8.05 -20.74
CA GLU A 271 -34.16 8.89 -21.33
C GLU A 271 -33.06 9.20 -20.31
N ARG A 272 -31.84 9.46 -20.76
CA ARG A 272 -30.76 9.90 -19.89
C ARG A 272 -31.07 11.30 -19.35
N ASN A 273 -30.88 11.53 -18.06
CA ASN A 273 -31.06 12.85 -17.46
C ASN A 273 -29.75 13.66 -17.49
N PRO A 274 -29.65 14.76 -18.27
CA PRO A 274 -28.45 15.59 -18.30
C PRO A 274 -28.12 16.22 -16.94
N ALA A 275 -29.14 16.51 -16.13
CA ALA A 275 -28.98 17.13 -14.81
C ALA A 275 -28.24 16.23 -13.80
N TYR A 276 -28.20 14.91 -14.02
CA TYR A 276 -27.51 13.97 -13.12
C TYR A 276 -25.97 14.08 -13.18
N ARG A 277 -25.40 14.36 -14.36
CA ARG A 277 -23.93 14.40 -14.54
C ARG A 277 -23.26 15.60 -13.86
N ALA A 278 -24.00 16.68 -13.61
CA ALA A 278 -23.50 17.82 -12.86
C ALA A 278 -23.36 17.51 -11.35
N ALA A 279 -24.09 16.52 -10.83
CA ALA A 279 -24.18 16.24 -9.40
C ALA A 279 -23.20 15.16 -8.88
N SER A 280 -22.60 14.34 -9.75
CA SER A 280 -21.86 13.12 -9.35
C SER A 280 -20.34 13.24 -9.22
N ARG A 281 -19.74 14.44 -9.41
CA ARG A 281 -18.27 14.64 -9.41
C ARG A 281 -17.57 14.63 -8.02
N GLY A 282 -18.13 14.02 -6.98
CA GLY A 282 -17.73 14.31 -5.59
C GLY A 282 -17.52 13.16 -4.59
N GLY A 283 -17.17 11.93 -4.98
CA GLY A 283 -16.98 10.83 -4.02
C GLY A 283 -15.80 9.91 -4.33
N GLY A 284 -14.68 10.08 -3.60
CA GLY A 284 -13.52 9.18 -3.59
C GLY A 284 -13.53 8.22 -2.39
N SER A 285 -12.99 7.02 -2.61
CA SER A 285 -12.93 5.82 -1.77
C SER A 285 -11.90 5.87 -0.63
N GLY A 286 -11.98 4.92 0.31
CA GLY A 286 -10.90 4.64 1.28
C GLY A 286 -11.11 3.35 2.07
N PHE A 287 -10.14 2.43 1.98
CA PHE A 287 -9.96 1.26 2.84
C PHE A 287 -8.92 1.58 3.93
N GLY A 288 -9.09 1.05 5.13
CA GLY A 288 -8.16 1.22 6.26
C GLY A 288 -7.74 -0.13 6.82
N GLY A 289 -6.43 -0.31 7.01
CA GLY A 289 -5.86 -1.47 7.71
C GLY A 289 -4.48 -1.15 8.27
N GLY A 290 -4.06 -1.95 9.26
CA GLY A 290 -2.65 -2.21 9.56
C GLY A 290 -2.26 -2.30 11.05
N SER A 291 -1.51 -3.35 11.40
CA SER A 291 -0.31 -3.30 12.26
C SER A 291 0.61 -4.53 12.05
N SER A 292 1.93 -4.33 11.97
CA SER A 292 3.02 -5.35 11.96
C SER A 292 4.29 -4.81 12.66
N ARG A 293 5.23 -5.70 13.03
CA ARG A 293 6.59 -5.43 13.53
C ARG A 293 7.62 -6.34 12.82
N GLY A 294 8.02 -5.99 11.60
CA GLY A 294 9.18 -6.53 10.90
C GLY A 294 10.14 -5.39 10.52
N GLY A 295 11.19 -5.22 11.34
CA GLY A 295 12.15 -4.11 11.23
C GLY A 295 12.88 -4.06 9.88
N GLY A 296 13.45 -2.91 9.53
CA GLY A 296 13.98 -2.60 8.20
C GLY A 296 13.18 -1.53 7.46
N ALA A 297 13.31 -1.49 6.13
CA ALA A 297 12.69 -0.47 5.30
C ALA A 297 12.16 -1.03 3.99
N SER A 298 10.97 -0.59 3.60
CA SER A 298 10.32 -1.00 2.35
C SER A 298 10.09 0.20 1.43
N GLY A 299 10.03 -0.07 0.13
CA GLY A 299 9.82 0.94 -0.90
C GLY A 299 9.19 0.37 -2.16
N ARG A 300 8.45 1.23 -2.87
CA ARG A 300 7.96 0.97 -4.22
C ARG A 300 8.39 2.10 -5.16
N TRP A 301 8.73 1.78 -6.40
CA TRP A 301 9.07 2.79 -7.42
C TRP A 301 8.09 2.78 -8.57
#